data_AF-A0A0B1S8Y7-F1
#
_entry.id   AF-A0A0B1S8Y7-F1
#
_cell.length_a   1.000
_cell.length_b   1.000
_cell.length_c   1.000
_cell.angle_alpha   90.00
_cell.angle_beta   90.00
_cell.angle_gamma   90.00
#
_symmetry.space_group_name_H-M   'P 1'
#
loop_
_entity.id
_entity.type
_entity.pdbx_description
1 polymer ?
#
loop_
_entity_poly.entity_id
_entity_poly.type
_entity_poly.pdbx_seq_one_letter_code
_entity_poly.pdbx_strand_id
1 'polypeptide(L)' 'MATTHSSEEADASIDEKFRAAVDIVQNLPKDGPVVTTTDEKLAFYSLYKQATVGPCNTSQPGFWNVVEKFK' A
#
# COMPACT_ATOMS: atom_id res chain seq x y z
N MET A 1 -10.58 -28.08 8.28
CA MET A 1 -10.40 -27.04 7.23
C MET A 1 -10.34 -25.71 7.97
N ALA A 2 -9.23 -25.00 8.10
CA ALA A 2 -8.13 -24.82 7.18
C ALA A 2 -6.77 -24.87 7.87
N THR A 3 -5.78 -25.26 7.08
CA THR A 3 -4.37 -25.47 7.41
C THR A 3 -3.70 -24.17 7.87
N THR A 4 -3.10 -24.18 9.06
CA THR A 4 -2.12 -23.17 9.49
C THR A 4 -0.79 -23.44 8.79
N HIS A 5 -0.61 -22.87 7.60
CA HIS A 5 0.70 -22.70 6.98
C HIS A 5 1.16 -21.26 7.15
N SER A 6 2.19 -21.05 7.98
CA SER A 6 3.33 -20.14 7.74
C SER A 6 4.11 -20.05 9.05
N SER A 7 5.07 -20.94 9.28
CA SER A 7 6.50 -20.73 8.96
C SER A 7 7.06 -19.47 9.63
N GLU A 8 7.83 -19.71 10.70
CA GLU A 8 8.83 -18.80 11.25
C GLU A 8 9.66 -18.13 10.14
N GLU A 9 9.67 -16.79 10.06
CA GLU A 9 10.79 -16.03 9.48
C GLU A 9 10.99 -14.68 10.21
N ALA A 10 12.11 -14.60 10.96
CA ALA A 10 12.80 -13.42 11.49
C ALA A 10 11.94 -12.15 11.66
N ASP A 11 11.29 -12.04 12.83
CA ASP A 11 10.32 -10.97 13.10
C ASP A 11 10.99 -9.64 13.47
N ALA A 12 11.53 -8.94 12.45
CA ALA A 12 11.40 -7.48 12.47
C ALA A 12 9.90 -7.18 12.65
N SER A 13 9.55 -6.29 13.60
CA SER A 13 8.16 -5.95 13.91
C SER A 13 7.35 -5.72 12.63
N ILE A 14 6.07 -6.08 12.61
CA ILE A 14 5.17 -5.81 11.47
C ILE A 14 5.27 -4.34 11.07
N ASP A 15 5.37 -3.42 12.04
CA ASP A 15 5.61 -2.00 11.83
C ASP A 15 6.94 -1.70 11.13
N GLU A 16 8.01 -2.43 11.45
CA GLU A 16 9.33 -2.25 10.85
C GLU A 16 9.34 -2.74 9.40
N LYS A 17 8.74 -3.90 9.13
CA LYS A 17 8.53 -4.43 7.77
C LYS A 17 7.69 -3.48 6.93
N PHE A 18 6.62 -2.90 7.51
CA PHE A 18 5.79 -1.91 6.86
C PHE A 18 6.58 -0.64 6.52
N ARG A 19 7.35 -0.10 7.47
CA ARG A 19 8.15 1.11 7.26
C ARG A 19 9.21 0.89 6.18
N ALA A 20 9.88 -0.26 6.18
CA ALA A 20 10.85 -0.63 5.15
C ALA A 20 10.18 -0.72 3.76
N ALA A 21 9.01 -1.36 3.67
CA ALA A 21 8.25 -1.46 2.42
C ALA A 21 7.81 -0.08 1.89
N VAL A 22 7.36 0.83 2.77
CA VAL A 22 6.99 2.20 2.39
C VAL A 22 8.19 2.96 1.83
N ASP A 23 9.36 2.82 2.47
CA ASP A 23 10.58 3.48 2.02
C ASP A 23 11.04 2.98 0.64
N ILE A 24 10.98 1.66 0.41
CA ILE A 24 11.26 1.07 -0.90
C ILE A 24 10.31 1.63 -1.95
N VAL A 25 8.99 1.62 -1.69
CA VAL A 25 7.98 2.08 -2.64
C VAL A 25 8.12 3.57 -2.97
N GLN A 26 8.51 4.39 -1.99
CA GLN A 26 8.74 5.82 -2.20
C GLN A 26 10.01 6.15 -2.99
N ASN A 27 11.05 5.33 -2.85
CA ASN A 27 12.33 5.50 -3.53
C ASN A 27 12.43 4.75 -4.87
N LEU A 28 11.39 4.02 -5.28
CA LEU A 28 11.36 3.35 -6.58
C LEU A 28 11.49 4.37 -7.73
N PRO A 29 12.46 4.18 -8.64
CA PRO A 29 12.59 5.05 -9.82
C PRO A 29 11.37 4.89 -10.72
N LYS A 30 10.85 6.02 -11.21
CA LYS A 30 9.66 6.05 -12.10
C LYS A 30 9.90 5.38 -13.44
N ASP A 31 11.15 5.34 -13.90
CA ASP A 31 11.60 4.77 -15.18
C ASP A 31 12.62 3.64 -14.98
N GLY A 32 12.26 2.64 -14.17
CA GLY A 32 13.06 1.44 -13.93
C GLY A 32 12.52 0.18 -14.64
N PRO A 33 13.28 -0.94 -14.67
CA PRO A 33 12.80 -2.21 -15.21
C PRO A 33 11.63 -2.81 -14.42
N VAL A 34 11.40 -2.36 -13.19
CA VAL A 34 10.24 -2.70 -12.36
C VAL A 34 9.35 -1.47 -12.29
N VAL A 35 8.43 -1.35 -13.25
CA VAL A 35 7.41 -0.31 -13.24
C VAL A 35 6.21 -0.84 -12.47
N THR A 36 5.90 -0.24 -11.32
CA THR A 36 4.62 -0.48 -10.64
C THR A 36 3.48 0.02 -11.52
N THR A 37 2.51 -0.83 -11.81
CA THR A 37 1.28 -0.49 -12.52
C THR A 37 0.44 0.50 -11.72
N THR A 38 -0.49 1.19 -12.38
CA THR A 38 -1.41 2.11 -11.71
C THR A 38 -2.22 1.41 -10.63
N ASP A 39 -2.68 0.18 -10.89
CA ASP A 39 -3.48 -0.61 -9.94
C ASP A 39 -2.67 -1.00 -8.69
N GLU A 40 -1.39 -1.38 -8.85
CA GLU A 40 -0.51 -1.67 -7.72
C GLU A 40 -0.27 -0.41 -6.87
N LYS A 41 -0.10 0.76 -7.49
CA LYS A 41 0.03 2.03 -6.76
C LYS A 41 -1.23 2.36 -5.95
N LEU A 42 -2.41 2.11 -6.52
CA LEU A 42 -3.68 2.32 -5.82
C LEU A 42 -3.83 1.34 -4.65
N ALA A 43 -3.46 0.07 -4.85
CA ALA A 43 -3.45 -0.92 -3.78
C ALA A 43 -2.51 -0.50 -2.63
N PHE A 44 -1.26 -0.12 -2.93
CA PHE A 44 -0.32 0.37 -1.91
C PHE A 44 -0.84 1.62 -1.19
N TYR A 45 -1.45 2.55 -1.93
CA TYR A 45 -2.04 3.75 -1.33
C TYR A 45 -3.17 3.42 -0.36
N SER A 46 -4.12 2.56 -0.75
CA SER A 46 -5.24 2.16 0.13
C SER A 46 -4.76 1.51 1.43
N LEU A 47 -3.81 0.59 1.34
CA LEU A 47 -3.22 -0.10 2.50
C LEU A 47 -2.43 0.86 3.38
N TYR A 48 -1.64 1.76 2.78
CA TYR A 48 -0.90 2.78 3.51
C TYR A 48 -1.84 3.72 4.28
N LYS A 49 -2.94 4.17 3.64
CA LYS A 49 -3.94 5.02 4.29
C LYS A 49 -4.67 4.31 5.42
N GLN A 50 -5.01 3.03 5.24
CA GLN A 50 -5.65 2.23 6.28
C GLN A 50 -4.72 2.01 7.48
N ALA A 51 -3.43 1.76 7.26
CA ALA A 51 -2.45 1.56 8.33
C ALA A 51 -2.12 2.86 9.10
N THR A 52 -2.15 4.02 8.43
CA THR A 52 -1.73 5.30 9.03
C THR A 52 -2.89 6.13 9.59
N VAL A 53 -4.03 6.14 8.90
CA VAL A 53 -5.20 6.98 9.23
C VAL A 53 -6.37 6.16 9.77
N GLY A 54 -6.44 4.87 9.42
CA GLY A 54 -7.57 4.02 9.75
C GLY A 54 -8.71 4.12 8.72
N PRO A 55 -9.98 3.97 9.15
CA PRO A 55 -11.13 4.02 8.25
C PRO A 55 -11.22 5.30 7.43
N CYS A 56 -11.76 5.22 6.21
CA CYS A 56 -11.92 6.39 5.35
C CYS A 56 -12.92 7.38 5.96
N ASN A 57 -12.43 8.59 6.26
CA ASN A 57 -13.21 9.65 6.91
C ASN A 57 -13.57 10.80 5.94
N THR A 58 -13.26 10.67 4.65
CA THR A 58 -13.48 11.72 3.64
C THR A 58 -14.67 11.39 2.74
N SER A 59 -15.46 12.40 2.41
CA SER A 59 -16.55 12.26 1.43
C SER A 59 -15.99 11.90 0.05
N GLN A 60 -16.77 11.13 -0.72
CA GLN A 60 -16.37 10.74 -2.07
C GLN A 60 -16.11 11.99 -2.93
N PRO A 61 -14.93 12.12 -3.56
CA PRO A 61 -14.61 13.26 -4.39
C PRO A 61 -15.49 13.31 -5.64
N GLY A 62 -15.70 14.53 -6.14
CA GLY A 62 -16.54 14.79 -7.32
C GLY A 62 -16.00 14.12 -8.58
N PHE A 63 -16.90 13.80 -9.52
CA PHE A 63 -16.59 13.05 -10.75
C PHE A 63 -15.47 13.67 -11.61
N TRP A 64 -15.28 14.99 -11.55
CA TRP A 64 -14.23 15.69 -12.30
C TRP A 64 -12.82 15.41 -11.76
N ASN A 65 -12.67 14.96 -10.51
CA ASN A 65 -11.38 14.62 -9.93
C ASN A 65 -11.13 13.11 -10.04
N VAL A 66 -10.84 12.67 -11.27
CA VAL A 66 -10.62 11.26 -11.60
C VAL A 66 -9.50 10.64 -10.74
N VAL A 67 -8.42 11.40 -10.50
CA VAL A 67 -7.27 10.93 -9.70
C VAL A 67 -7.64 10.72 -8.25
N GLU A 68 -8.37 11.66 -7.63
CA GLU A 68 -8.83 11.48 -6.24
C GLU A 68 -9.91 10.42 -6.11
N LYS A 69 -10.73 10.21 -7.15
CA LYS A 69 -11.78 9.20 -7.15
C LYS A 69 -11.24 7.77 -7.13
N PHE A 70 -10.04 7.54 -7.63
CA PHE A 70 -9.41 6.21 -7.64
C PHE A 70 -8.56 5.92 -6.40
N LYS A 71 -8.19 6.95 -5.63
CA LYS A 71 -7.34 6.86 -4.44
C LYS A 71 -8.17 6.56 -3.19
#